data_AF-A0A7S2CSF5-F1
#
_entry.id   AF-A0A7S2CSF5-F1
#
_cell.length_a   1.000
_cell.length_b   1.000
_cell.length_c   1.000
_cell.angle_alpha   90.00
_cell.angle_beta   90.00
_cell.angle_gamma   90.00
#
_symmetry.space_group_name_H-M   'P 1'
#
loop_
_entity.id
_entity.type
_entity.pdbx_description
1 polymer ?
#
loop_
_entity_poly.entity_id
_entity_poly.type
_entity_poly.pdbx_seq_one_letter_code
_entity_poly.pdbx_strand_id
1 'polypeptide(L)'
;GTNDAPALKAADVGFAMGISGTQIAKDAANIILLDDNFASIVTAAHWGRNVFDSIQKFLQFQLTVNIAILCINLIVSFTELEAPLTVLQMLWLNLIMDSLASLALASEPPEADQLLRPPVNRSDFIISPQMWVNMLGHAFYQIIVTCLMIFHKDFLPDIAGETPETGPKSRHYTMIFNTFVLMQLF
;
A
#
# COMPACT_ATOMS: atom_id res chain seq x y z
N GLY A 1 -11.30 18.43 33.28
CA GLY A 1 -10.96 18.91 34.64
C GLY A 1 -9.90 18.03 35.26
N THR A 2 -9.29 18.44 36.38
CA THR A 2 -8.20 17.67 37.04
C THR A 2 -8.63 16.25 37.44
N ASN A 3 -9.90 16.10 37.82
CA ASN A 3 -10.48 14.81 38.20
C ASN A 3 -10.73 13.86 37.02
N ASP A 4 -10.67 14.37 35.78
CA ASP A 4 -10.90 13.56 34.57
C ASP A 4 -9.62 12.86 34.09
N ALA A 5 -8.45 13.21 34.65
CA ALA A 5 -7.15 12.68 34.21
C ALA A 5 -7.06 11.13 34.27
N PRO A 6 -7.54 10.43 35.33
CA PRO A 6 -7.54 8.96 35.33
C PRO A 6 -8.42 8.37 34.24
N ALA A 7 -9.57 8.99 33.95
CA ALA A 7 -10.51 8.52 32.93
C ALA A 7 -9.96 8.77 31.52
N LEU A 8 -9.38 9.94 31.27
CA LEU A 8 -8.73 10.27 30.00
C LEU A 8 -7.58 9.31 29.69
N LYS A 9 -6.82 8.90 30.70
CA LYS A 9 -5.72 7.94 30.56
C LYS A 9 -6.20 6.49 30.38
N ALA A 10 -7.39 6.16 30.87
CA ALA A 10 -7.98 4.84 30.72
C ALA A 10 -8.75 4.66 29.38
N ALA A 11 -9.19 5.76 28.78
CA ALA A 11 -9.84 5.75 27.47
C ALA A 11 -8.84 5.38 26.37
N ASP A 12 -9.32 4.76 25.29
CA ASP A 12 -8.47 4.44 24.14
C ASP A 12 -7.96 5.72 23.45
N VAL A 13 -8.77 6.78 23.42
CA VAL A 13 -8.43 8.10 22.90
C VAL A 13 -9.09 9.17 23.76
N GLY A 14 -8.30 9.91 24.54
CA GLY A 14 -8.77 11.03 25.37
C GLY A 14 -8.64 12.39 24.67
N PHE A 15 -9.68 13.22 24.76
CA PHE A 15 -9.68 14.62 24.29
C PHE A 15 -9.67 15.60 25.46
N ALA A 16 -8.87 16.67 25.35
CA ALA A 16 -8.88 17.80 26.28
C ALA A 16 -9.14 19.13 25.59
N MET A 17 -9.84 20.03 26.29
CA MET A 17 -10.07 21.41 25.85
C MET A 17 -8.79 22.24 25.99
N GLY A 18 -8.40 22.95 24.94
CA GLY A 18 -7.20 23.76 24.84
C GLY A 18 -7.29 25.09 25.59
N ILE A 19 -8.47 25.72 25.63
CA ILE A 19 -8.67 27.01 26.30
C ILE A 19 -9.17 26.79 27.72
N SER A 20 -10.27 26.04 27.86
CA SER A 20 -10.98 25.86 29.14
C SER A 20 -10.45 24.70 29.98
N GLY A 21 -9.59 23.84 29.41
CA GLY A 21 -9.08 22.64 30.07
C GLY A 21 -7.93 22.93 31.04
N THR A 22 -7.93 22.25 32.19
CA THR A 22 -6.84 22.28 33.17
C THR A 22 -5.58 21.61 32.63
N GLN A 23 -4.39 22.10 33.01
CA GLN A 23 -3.12 21.54 32.53
C GLN A 23 -3.01 20.02 32.78
N ILE A 24 -3.43 19.56 33.96
CA ILE A 24 -3.45 18.13 34.32
C ILE A 24 -4.31 17.29 33.35
N ALA A 25 -5.39 17.87 32.80
CA ALA A 25 -6.25 17.17 31.83
C ALA A 25 -5.62 17.16 30.44
N LYS A 26 -4.93 18.24 30.04
CA LYS A 26 -4.18 18.32 28.78
C LYS A 26 -3.01 17.34 28.76
N ASP A 27 -2.27 17.24 29.87
CA ASP A 27 -1.14 16.31 30.02
C ASP A 27 -1.59 14.84 30.04
N ALA A 28 -2.84 14.58 30.43
CA ALA A 28 -3.42 13.23 30.47
C ALA A 28 -4.13 12.81 29.16
N ALA A 29 -4.43 13.75 28.26
CA ALA A 29 -5.16 13.49 27.02
C ALA A 29 -4.22 13.14 25.85
N ASN A 30 -4.75 12.47 24.82
CA ASN A 30 -4.01 12.15 23.61
C ASN A 30 -4.12 13.25 22.54
N ILE A 31 -5.26 13.97 22.51
CA ILE A 31 -5.55 15.02 21.56
C ILE A 31 -6.06 16.26 22.30
N ILE A 32 -5.54 17.44 21.94
CA ILE A 32 -5.94 18.72 22.53
C ILE A 32 -6.69 19.54 21.47
N LEU A 33 -7.91 19.94 21.78
CA LEU A 33 -8.73 20.82 20.92
C LEU A 33 -8.32 22.27 21.15
N LEU A 34 -7.59 22.86 20.21
CA LEU A 34 -7.06 24.22 20.37
C LEU A 34 -8.14 25.31 20.40
N ASP A 35 -9.30 25.04 19.80
CA ASP A 35 -10.40 25.98 19.61
C ASP A 35 -11.61 25.70 20.52
N ASP A 36 -11.53 24.70 21.41
CA ASP A 36 -12.63 24.28 22.29
C ASP A 36 -13.94 23.95 21.54
N ASN A 37 -13.87 23.56 20.26
CA ASN A 37 -15.03 23.22 19.45
C ASN A 37 -15.22 21.71 19.30
N PHE A 38 -16.42 21.21 19.61
CA PHE A 38 -16.77 19.81 19.40
C PHE A 38 -16.74 19.39 17.92
N ALA A 39 -16.91 20.32 16.98
CA ALA A 39 -16.77 20.04 15.55
C ALA A 39 -15.36 19.49 15.21
N SER A 40 -14.33 19.92 15.93
CA SER A 40 -12.95 19.45 15.75
C SER A 40 -12.79 17.96 16.11
N ILE A 41 -13.66 17.40 16.95
CA ILE A 41 -13.70 15.95 17.22
C ILE A 41 -14.20 15.18 15.99
N VAL A 42 -15.22 15.70 15.31
CA VAL A 42 -15.74 15.09 14.08
C VAL A 42 -14.67 15.12 12.98
N THR A 43 -13.97 16.24 12.84
CA THR A 43 -12.84 16.36 11.91
C THR A 43 -11.72 15.36 12.25
N ALA A 44 -11.36 15.22 13.53
CA ALA A 44 -10.37 14.23 13.95
C ALA A 44 -10.81 12.78 13.62
N ALA A 45 -12.08 12.44 13.84
CA ALA A 45 -12.62 11.14 13.47
C ALA A 45 -12.64 10.92 11.95
N HIS A 46 -12.91 11.96 11.16
CA HIS A 46 -12.87 11.93 9.70
C HIS A 46 -11.46 11.64 9.18
N TRP A 47 -10.45 12.34 9.70
CA TRP A 47 -9.05 12.05 9.40
C TRP A 47 -8.61 10.65 9.85
N GLY A 48 -9.07 10.17 11.01
CA GLY A 48 -8.79 8.82 11.47
C GLY A 48 -9.32 7.74 10.53
N ARG A 49 -10.53 7.94 9.97
CA ARG A 49 -11.11 7.04 8.95
C ARG A 49 -10.30 7.05 7.65
N ASN A 50 -9.82 8.21 7.24
CA ASN A 50 -9.00 8.34 6.04
C ASN A 50 -7.65 7.64 6.16
N VAL A 51 -6.95 7.80 7.30
CA VAL A 51 -5.71 7.07 7.57
C VAL A 51 -5.91 5.56 7.50
N PHE A 52 -7.02 5.05 8.05
CA PHE A 52 -7.35 3.63 7.98
C PHE A 52 -7.56 3.15 6.53
N ASP A 53 -8.30 3.89 5.71
CA ASP A 53 -8.52 3.55 4.30
C ASP A 53 -7.21 3.55 3.50
N SER A 54 -6.36 4.55 3.73
CA SER A 54 -5.08 4.65 3.05
C SER A 54 -4.12 3.51 3.46
N ILE A 55 -4.17 3.04 4.72
CA ILE A 55 -3.46 1.81 5.14
C ILE A 55 -4.00 0.58 4.38
N GLN A 56 -5.31 0.45 4.24
CA GLN A 56 -5.90 -0.66 3.47
C GLN A 56 -5.46 -0.64 2.00
N LYS A 57 -5.48 0.53 1.35
CA LYS A 57 -4.99 0.72 -0.02
C LYS A 57 -3.51 0.35 -0.16
N PHE A 58 -2.68 0.77 0.79
CA PHE A 58 -1.26 0.40 0.84
C PHE A 58 -1.08 -1.11 0.95
N LEU A 59 -1.77 -1.76 1.89
CA LEU A 59 -1.70 -3.21 2.07
C LEU A 59 -2.15 -3.95 0.82
N GLN A 60 -3.23 -3.51 0.16
CA GLN A 60 -3.69 -4.10 -1.08
C GLN A 60 -2.60 -4.04 -2.15
N PHE A 61 -1.98 -2.87 -2.36
CA PHE A 61 -0.92 -2.71 -3.35
C PHE A 61 0.30 -3.59 -3.02
N GLN A 62 0.83 -3.49 -1.80
CA GLN A 62 2.05 -4.19 -1.39
C GLN A 62 1.90 -5.72 -1.39
N LEU A 63 0.75 -6.23 -0.94
CA LEU A 63 0.49 -7.66 -0.94
C LEU A 63 0.28 -8.22 -2.36
N THR A 64 -0.42 -7.48 -3.24
CA THR A 64 -0.62 -7.89 -4.64
C THR A 64 0.71 -8.17 -5.33
N VAL A 65 1.67 -7.26 -5.18
CA VAL A 65 2.99 -7.37 -5.80
C VAL A 65 3.79 -8.52 -5.24
N ASN A 66 3.84 -8.63 -3.92
CA ASN A 66 4.60 -9.68 -3.27
C ASN A 66 4.07 -11.07 -3.64
N ILE A 67 2.75 -11.23 -3.74
CA ILE A 67 2.13 -12.47 -4.22
C ILE A 67 2.53 -12.73 -5.68
N ALA A 68 2.42 -11.74 -6.57
CA ALA A 68 2.77 -11.90 -7.98
C ALA A 68 4.24 -12.30 -8.17
N ILE A 69 5.18 -11.57 -7.52
CA ILE A 69 6.62 -11.86 -7.57
C ILE A 69 6.92 -13.25 -7.03
N LEU A 70 6.31 -13.63 -5.91
CA LEU A 70 6.49 -14.95 -5.31
C LEU A 70 6.03 -16.06 -6.28
N CYS A 71 4.84 -15.92 -6.87
CA CYS A 71 4.31 -16.89 -7.81
C CYS A 71 5.15 -16.98 -9.09
N ILE A 72 5.58 -15.86 -9.66
CA ILE A 72 6.44 -15.84 -10.85
C ILE A 72 7.76 -16.54 -10.56
N ASN A 73 8.43 -16.22 -9.45
CA ASN A 73 9.69 -16.86 -9.08
C ASN A 73 9.52 -18.36 -8.83
N LEU A 74 8.40 -18.76 -8.21
CA LEU A 74 8.09 -20.18 -8.00
C LEU A 74 7.93 -20.91 -9.32
N ILE A 75 7.17 -20.35 -10.28
CA ILE A 75 6.98 -20.93 -11.62
C ILE A 75 8.31 -21.06 -12.37
N VAL A 76 9.12 -19.99 -12.34
CA VAL A 76 10.43 -19.95 -13.03
C VAL A 76 11.40 -20.98 -12.45
N SER A 77 11.43 -21.12 -11.12
CA SER A 77 12.25 -22.10 -10.40
C SER A 77 11.97 -23.54 -10.85
N PHE A 78 10.71 -23.88 -11.17
CA PHE A 78 10.36 -25.19 -11.71
C PHE A 78 10.82 -25.44 -13.16
N THR A 79 11.22 -24.40 -13.88
CA THR A 79 11.57 -24.47 -15.31
C THR A 79 13.07 -24.35 -15.59
N GLU A 80 13.91 -24.35 -14.56
CA GLU A 80 15.38 -24.14 -14.64
C GLU A 80 15.78 -22.84 -15.36
N LEU A 81 14.85 -21.90 -15.50
CA LEU A 81 15.10 -20.58 -16.05
C LEU A 81 15.66 -19.66 -14.94
N GLU A 82 16.47 -18.69 -15.34
CA GLU A 82 16.95 -17.66 -14.41
C GLU A 82 15.77 -16.78 -13.98
N ALA A 83 15.79 -16.35 -12.71
CA ALA A 83 14.78 -15.45 -12.17
C ALA A 83 14.70 -14.18 -13.05
N PRO A 84 13.49 -13.77 -13.48
CA PRO A 84 13.32 -12.65 -14.40
C PRO A 84 13.69 -11.30 -13.77
N LEU A 85 13.68 -11.25 -12.43
CA LEU A 85 14.02 -10.09 -11.63
C LEU A 85 15.24 -10.41 -10.77
N THR A 86 16.27 -9.59 -10.90
CA THR A 86 17.46 -9.67 -10.04
C THR A 86 17.14 -9.16 -8.62
N VAL A 87 17.96 -9.55 -7.64
CA VAL A 87 17.83 -9.09 -6.25
C VAL A 87 17.84 -7.56 -6.16
N LEU A 88 18.69 -6.89 -6.95
CA LEU A 88 18.77 -5.44 -7.00
C LEU A 88 17.49 -4.80 -7.56
N GLN A 89 16.89 -5.38 -8.61
CA GLN A 89 15.63 -4.92 -9.18
C GLN A 89 14.46 -5.10 -8.22
N MET A 90 14.41 -6.22 -7.50
CA MET A 90 13.39 -6.46 -6.47
C MET A 90 13.51 -5.49 -5.29
N LEU A 91 14.74 -5.17 -4.87
CA LEU A 91 14.98 -4.16 -3.83
C LEU A 91 14.53 -2.76 -4.30
N TRP A 92 14.89 -2.40 -5.53
CA TRP A 92 14.52 -1.10 -6.12
C TRP A 92 13.00 -0.95 -6.25
N LEU A 93 12.31 -2.01 -6.69
CA LEU A 93 10.84 -2.05 -6.76
C LEU A 93 10.23 -1.80 -5.38
N ASN A 94 10.64 -2.56 -4.36
CA ASN A 94 10.12 -2.39 -3.01
C ASN A 94 10.33 -0.97 -2.48
N LEU A 95 11.52 -0.41 -2.69
CA LEU A 95 11.83 0.94 -2.22
C LEU A 95 10.91 2.00 -2.85
N ILE A 96 10.69 1.93 -4.16
CA ILE A 96 9.84 2.91 -4.85
C ILE A 96 8.38 2.72 -4.50
N MET A 97 7.92 1.47 -4.42
CA MET A 97 6.55 1.14 -4.03
C MET A 97 6.23 1.64 -2.62
N ASP A 98 7.10 1.35 -1.65
CA ASP A 98 6.93 1.79 -0.26
C ASP A 98 6.98 3.32 -0.17
N SER A 99 7.89 3.96 -0.90
CA SER A 99 8.03 5.43 -0.92
C SER A 99 6.80 6.10 -1.53
N LEU A 100 6.34 5.65 -2.70
CA LEU A 100 5.17 6.20 -3.38
C LEU A 100 3.88 5.96 -2.57
N ALA A 101 3.76 4.79 -1.93
CA ALA A 101 2.62 4.52 -1.07
C ALA A 101 2.61 5.36 0.22
N SER A 102 3.78 5.60 0.82
CA SER A 102 3.90 6.53 1.95
C SER A 102 3.48 7.96 1.57
N LEU A 103 3.83 8.38 0.35
CA LEU A 103 3.42 9.67 -0.19
C LEU A 103 1.91 9.72 -0.42
N ALA A 104 1.32 8.65 -0.96
CA ALA A 104 -0.12 8.53 -1.14
C ALA A 104 -0.86 8.61 0.21
N LEU A 105 -0.39 7.88 1.23
CA LEU A 105 -0.92 7.91 2.60
C LEU A 105 -0.86 9.31 3.22
N ALA A 106 0.18 10.09 2.92
CA ALA A 106 0.33 11.45 3.44
C ALA A 106 -0.52 12.49 2.68
N SER A 107 -0.92 12.21 1.44
CA SER A 107 -1.46 13.22 0.52
C SER A 107 -2.95 13.09 0.23
N GLU A 108 -3.57 11.94 0.54
CA GLU A 108 -4.97 11.71 0.22
C GLU A 108 -5.90 12.48 1.19
N PRO A 109 -6.71 13.45 0.72
CA PRO A 109 -7.64 14.15 1.57
C PRO A 109 -8.83 13.25 1.94
N PRO A 110 -9.47 13.46 3.10
CA PRO A 110 -10.57 12.63 3.54
C PRO A 110 -11.85 12.94 2.73
N GLU A 111 -12.54 11.90 2.26
CA GLU A 111 -13.77 12.02 1.45
C GLU A 111 -15.02 12.22 2.32
N ALA A 112 -15.97 13.05 1.90
CA ALA A 112 -17.19 13.35 2.68
C ALA A 112 -18.04 12.10 2.96
N ASP A 113 -18.05 11.14 2.04
CA ASP A 113 -18.83 9.91 2.16
C ASP A 113 -18.28 8.96 3.24
N GLN A 114 -17.04 9.16 3.69
CA GLN A 114 -16.43 8.36 4.77
C GLN A 114 -17.19 8.47 6.08
N LEU A 115 -18.00 9.52 6.31
CA LEU A 115 -18.82 9.66 7.52
C LEU A 115 -20.16 8.92 7.44
N LEU A 116 -20.63 8.57 6.23
CA LEU A 116 -21.91 7.89 6.02
C LEU A 116 -21.84 6.39 6.33
N ARG A 117 -20.66 5.78 6.24
CA ARG A 117 -20.45 4.37 6.57
C ARG A 117 -20.40 4.12 8.09
N PRO A 118 -20.87 2.95 8.57
CA PRO A 118 -20.74 2.57 9.96
C PRO A 118 -19.26 2.48 10.40
N PRO A 119 -18.96 2.64 11.70
CA PRO A 119 -17.60 2.48 12.20
C PRO A 119 -17.10 1.03 12.02
N VAL A 120 -15.81 0.89 11.74
CA VAL A 120 -15.14 -0.42 11.60
C VAL A 120 -14.99 -1.06 12.97
N ASN A 121 -15.32 -2.34 13.12
CA ASN A 121 -15.09 -3.05 14.38
C ASN A 121 -13.63 -3.45 14.52
N ARG A 122 -13.10 -3.44 15.75
CA ARG A 122 -11.72 -3.88 16.03
C ARG A 122 -11.46 -5.36 15.75
N SER A 123 -12.53 -6.17 15.72
CA SER A 123 -12.46 -7.60 15.42
C SER A 123 -12.49 -7.92 13.92
N ASP A 124 -12.77 -6.93 13.08
CA ASP A 124 -12.89 -7.15 11.64
C ASP A 124 -11.50 -7.27 11.00
N PHE A 125 -11.38 -8.12 9.98
CA PHE A 125 -10.14 -8.25 9.24
C PHE A 125 -9.85 -6.96 8.46
N ILE A 126 -8.59 -6.52 8.51
CA ILE A 126 -8.14 -5.32 7.77
C ILE A 126 -8.30 -5.51 6.26
N ILE A 127 -8.14 -6.74 5.74
CA ILE A 127 -8.33 -7.03 4.32
C ILE A 127 -9.78 -7.49 4.10
N SER A 128 -10.56 -6.66 3.41
CA SER A 128 -11.95 -6.99 3.08
C SER A 128 -12.03 -8.06 1.97
N PRO A 129 -13.16 -8.79 1.85
CA PRO A 129 -13.37 -9.74 0.75
C PRO A 129 -13.25 -9.09 -0.64
N GLN A 130 -13.68 -7.83 -0.78
CA GLN A 130 -13.53 -7.10 -2.04
C GLN A 130 -12.05 -6.82 -2.37
N MET A 131 -11.26 -6.44 -1.37
CA MET A 131 -9.81 -6.25 -1.53
C MET A 131 -9.13 -7.56 -1.97
N TRP A 132 -9.55 -8.70 -1.42
CA TRP A 132 -9.05 -10.01 -1.84
C TRP A 132 -9.30 -10.29 -3.32
N VAL A 133 -10.52 -10.05 -3.80
CA VAL A 133 -10.86 -10.27 -5.21
C VAL A 133 -10.02 -9.36 -6.11
N ASN A 134 -9.89 -8.07 -5.75
CA ASN A 134 -9.08 -7.14 -6.52
C ASN A 134 -7.60 -7.54 -6.53
N MET A 135 -7.04 -7.85 -5.36
CA MET A 135 -5.64 -8.28 -5.21
C MET A 135 -5.33 -9.54 -6.02
N LEU A 136 -6.17 -10.57 -5.93
CA LEU A 136 -5.98 -11.80 -6.69
C LEU A 136 -6.16 -11.59 -8.19
N GLY A 137 -7.12 -10.74 -8.61
CA GLY A 137 -7.32 -10.40 -10.01
C GLY A 137 -6.10 -9.70 -10.63
N HIS A 138 -5.56 -8.68 -9.96
CA HIS A 138 -4.35 -7.98 -10.41
C HIS A 138 -3.11 -8.88 -10.37
N ALA A 139 -2.93 -9.66 -9.30
CA ALA A 139 -1.81 -10.60 -9.22
C ALA A 139 -1.87 -11.64 -10.34
N PHE A 140 -3.06 -12.20 -10.62
CA PHE A 140 -3.26 -13.16 -11.70
C PHE A 140 -2.94 -12.56 -13.08
N TYR A 141 -3.40 -11.32 -13.33
CA TYR A 141 -3.06 -10.59 -14.55
C TYR A 141 -1.54 -10.41 -14.70
N GLN A 142 -0.85 -9.92 -13.66
CA GLN A 142 0.60 -9.71 -13.68
C GLN A 142 1.37 -11.03 -13.89
N ILE A 143 0.93 -12.11 -13.24
CA ILE A 143 1.51 -13.45 -13.41
C ILE A 143 1.34 -13.91 -14.86
N ILE A 144 0.14 -13.83 -15.44
CA ILE A 144 -0.10 -14.26 -16.83
C ILE A 144 0.78 -13.49 -17.80
N VAL A 145 0.76 -12.16 -17.75
CA VAL A 145 1.53 -11.34 -18.69
C VAL A 145 3.02 -11.64 -18.56
N THR A 146 3.53 -11.72 -17.33
CA THR A 146 4.95 -11.99 -17.09
C THR A 146 5.35 -13.40 -17.52
N CYS A 147 4.53 -14.41 -17.22
CA CYS A 147 4.77 -15.79 -17.67
C CYS A 147 4.71 -15.91 -19.20
N LEU A 148 3.74 -15.27 -19.86
CA LEU A 148 3.67 -15.25 -21.32
C LEU A 148 4.94 -14.65 -21.91
N MET A 149 5.44 -13.54 -21.37
CA MET A 149 6.71 -12.98 -21.81
C MET A 149 7.86 -13.95 -21.59
N ILE A 150 8.01 -14.55 -20.41
CA ILE A 150 9.11 -15.49 -20.10
C ILE A 150 9.13 -16.70 -21.04
N PHE A 151 7.96 -17.27 -21.35
CA PHE A 151 7.85 -18.50 -22.14
C PHE A 151 7.72 -18.27 -23.65
N HIS A 152 7.21 -17.12 -24.10
CA HIS A 152 7.03 -16.80 -25.54
C HIS A 152 7.97 -15.68 -25.99
N LYS A 153 9.26 -16.03 -26.11
CA LYS A 153 10.34 -15.11 -26.50
C LYS A 153 10.17 -14.55 -27.92
N ASP A 154 9.53 -15.31 -28.80
CA ASP A 154 9.35 -15.00 -30.23
C ASP A 154 8.30 -13.92 -30.51
N PHE A 155 7.53 -13.49 -29.50
CA PHE A 155 6.51 -12.46 -29.65
C PHE A 155 7.10 -11.03 -29.65
N LEU A 156 8.37 -10.88 -29.28
CA LEU A 156 9.05 -9.59 -29.22
C LEU A 156 9.68 -9.29 -30.60
N PRO A 157 9.41 -8.11 -31.20
CA PRO A 157 9.92 -7.81 -32.53
C PRO A 157 11.45 -7.75 -32.54
N ASP A 158 12.07 -8.55 -33.41
CA ASP A 158 13.50 -8.48 -33.69
C ASP A 158 13.84 -7.13 -34.32
N ILE A 159 14.50 -6.26 -33.55
CA ILE A 159 15.06 -5.00 -34.09
C ILE A 159 16.36 -5.37 -34.82
N ALA A 160 16.37 -5.17 -36.14
CA ALA A 160 17.49 -5.48 -37.01
C ALA A 160 18.77 -4.75 -36.59
N GLY A 161 19.83 -5.50 -36.26
CA GLY A 161 21.22 -5.00 -36.21
C GLY A 161 22.01 -5.15 -34.91
N GLU A 162 22.07 -6.34 -34.27
CA GLU A 162 22.97 -6.52 -33.12
C GLU A 162 23.87 -7.76 -33.14
N THR A 163 25.06 -7.53 -32.59
CA THR A 163 26.22 -8.42 -32.49
C THR A 163 26.15 -9.38 -31.29
N PRO A 164 26.94 -10.47 -31.28
CA PRO A 164 26.80 -11.57 -30.31
C PRO A 164 27.19 -11.26 -28.85
N GLU A 165 27.81 -10.11 -28.58
CA GLU A 165 28.37 -9.79 -27.25
C GLU A 165 27.36 -9.16 -26.28
N THR A 166 26.29 -8.51 -26.78
CA THR A 166 25.15 -7.97 -26.00
C THR A 166 23.94 -8.91 -26.00
N GLY A 167 24.21 -10.21 -25.86
CA GLY A 167 23.33 -11.32 -26.26
C GLY A 167 21.81 -11.23 -25.94
N PRO A 168 20.98 -11.99 -26.68
CA PRO A 168 19.50 -11.91 -26.69
C PRO A 168 18.81 -12.11 -25.34
N LYS A 169 19.50 -12.75 -24.37
CA LYS A 169 18.97 -12.94 -23.01
C LYS A 169 18.79 -11.61 -22.25
N SER A 170 19.70 -10.64 -22.39
CA SER A 170 19.69 -9.40 -21.60
C SER A 170 18.52 -8.47 -21.96
N ARG A 171 18.20 -8.34 -23.27
CA ARG A 171 17.07 -7.48 -23.71
C ARG A 171 15.72 -8.04 -23.30
N HIS A 172 15.55 -9.36 -23.36
CA HIS A 172 14.31 -10.01 -22.96
C HIS A 172 13.97 -9.75 -21.49
N TYR A 173 14.95 -9.93 -20.58
CA TYR A 173 14.77 -9.63 -19.16
C TYR A 173 14.59 -8.13 -18.89
N THR A 174 15.21 -7.26 -19.69
CA THR A 174 15.00 -5.81 -19.59
C THR A 174 13.57 -5.41 -19.98
N MET A 175 12.98 -6.05 -21.01
CA MET A 175 11.59 -5.82 -21.40
C MET A 175 10.60 -6.37 -20.37
N ILE A 176 10.87 -7.55 -19.80
CA ILE A 176 10.08 -8.10 -18.70
C ILE A 176 10.11 -7.14 -17.50
N PHE A 177 11.30 -6.68 -17.11
CA PHE A 177 11.44 -5.73 -16.00
C PHE A 177 10.65 -4.44 -16.25
N ASN A 178 10.81 -3.79 -17.42
CA ASN A 178 10.09 -2.56 -17.72
C ASN A 178 8.57 -2.76 -17.77
N THR A 179 8.11 -3.85 -18.38
CA THR A 179 6.67 -4.16 -18.44
C THR A 179 6.12 -4.40 -17.04
N PHE A 180 6.85 -5.14 -16.20
CA PHE A 180 6.48 -5.39 -14.82
C PHE A 180 6.40 -4.10 -14.00
N VAL A 181 7.38 -3.20 -14.13
CA VAL A 181 7.37 -1.88 -13.49
C VAL A 181 6.17 -1.05 -13.96
N LEU A 182 5.90 -1.02 -15.27
CA LEU A 182 4.77 -0.24 -15.82
C LEU A 182 3.42 -0.81 -15.37
N MET A 183 3.25 -2.14 -15.33
CA MET A 183 2.08 -2.80 -14.75
C MET A 183 1.90 -2.56 -13.25
N GLN A 184 2.93 -2.03 -12.58
CA GLN A 184 2.84 -1.66 -11.17
C GLN A 184 2.46 -0.20 -10.97
N LEU A 185 2.84 0.65 -11.91
CA LEU A 185 2.50 2.07 -11.90
C LEU A 185 1.07 2.34 -12.40
N PHE A 186 0.56 1.48 -13.27
CA PHE A 186 -0.77 1.57 -13.90
C PHE A 186 -1.63 0.35 -13.59
#